data_AF-A0AA88E514-F1
#
_entry.id   AF-A0AA88E514-F1
#
_cell.length_a   1.000
_cell.length_b   1.000
_cell.length_c   1.000
_cell.angle_alpha   90.00
_cell.angle_beta   90.00
_cell.angle_gamma   90.00
#
_symmetry.space_group_name_H-M   'P 1'
#
loop_
_entity.id
_entity.type
_entity.pdbx_description
1 polymer ?
#
loop_
_entity_poly.entity_id
_entity_poly.type
_entity_poly.pdbx_seq_one_letter_code
_entity_poly.pdbx_strand_id
1 'polypeptide(L)'
;MEELNCRKQDRESRMMEELLLEERRPRKKQKKEVELWFGKVEKINGEIRTIEQRVEQGKYLSRASLGKVVFEKIGVVEELHRKGIFPDGLVEAVSNSGDILP
;
A
#
# COMPACT_ATOMS: atom_id res chain seq x y z
N MET A 1 10.65 10.27 5.06
CA MET A 1 10.64 9.75 3.68
C MET A 1 11.52 8.51 3.55
N GLU A 2 12.75 8.52 4.10
CA GLU A 2 13.65 7.35 4.12
C GLU A 2 13.08 6.15 4.87
N GLU A 3 12.42 6.34 6.01
CA GLU A 3 11.84 5.22 6.78
C GLU A 3 10.77 4.44 6.00
N LEU A 4 9.90 5.15 5.28
CA LEU A 4 8.88 4.54 4.42
C LEU A 4 9.50 3.78 3.24
N ASN A 5 10.57 4.31 2.65
CA ASN A 5 11.29 3.65 1.57
C ASN A 5 12.06 2.42 2.06
N CYS A 6 12.72 2.49 3.23
CA CYS A 6 13.35 1.33 3.85
C CYS A 6 12.34 0.22 4.13
N ARG A 7 11.16 0.56 4.66
CA ARG A 7 10.09 -0.43 4.90
C ARG A 7 9.50 -1.01 3.62
N LYS A 8 9.48 -0.24 2.53
CA LYS A 8 9.09 -0.73 1.21
C LYS A 8 10.11 -1.74 0.68
N GLN A 9 11.40 -1.38 0.69
CA GLN A 9 12.48 -2.26 0.23
C GLN A 9 12.55 -3.56 1.03
N ASP A 10 12.44 -3.49 2.36
CA ASP A 10 12.45 -4.68 3.21
C ASP A 10 11.30 -5.64 2.87
N ARG A 11 10.12 -5.11 2.57
CA ARG A 11 8.97 -5.89 2.13
C ARG A 11 9.12 -6.46 0.72
N GLU A 12 9.70 -5.70 -0.21
CA GLU A 12 9.99 -6.16 -1.57
C GLU A 12 11.02 -7.30 -1.56
N SER A 13 12.07 -7.19 -0.75
CA SER A 13 13.07 -8.26 -0.57
C SER A 13 12.46 -9.51 0.06
N ARG A 14 11.66 -9.37 1.13
CA ARG A 14 10.95 -10.52 1.73
C ARG A 14 9.97 -11.18 0.76
N MET A 15 9.28 -10.40 -0.08
CA MET A 15 8.36 -10.92 -1.08
C MET A 15 9.11 -11.72 -2.16
N MET A 16 10.24 -11.22 -2.64
CA MET A 16 11.07 -11.93 -3.62
C MET A 16 11.60 -13.26 -3.05
N GLU A 17 12.02 -13.26 -1.79
CA GLU A 17 12.52 -14.46 -1.13
C GLU A 17 11.40 -15.49 -0.89
N GLU A 18 10.20 -15.03 -0.50
CA GLU A 18 9.00 -15.88 -0.42
C GLU A 18 8.62 -16.46 -1.80
N LEU A 19 8.67 -15.66 -2.88
CA LEU A 19 8.40 -16.12 -4.26
C LEU A 19 9.43 -17.14 -4.77
N LEU A 20 10.72 -16.98 -4.42
CA LEU A 20 11.77 -17.94 -4.79
C LEU A 20 11.65 -19.27 -4.01
N LEU A 21 11.22 -19.21 -2.74
CA LEU A 21 10.88 -20.40 -1.95
C LEU A 21 9.59 -21.10 -2.43
N GLU A 22 8.74 -20.39 -3.18
CA GLU A 22 7.49 -20.89 -3.76
C GLU A 22 7.65 -21.78 -4.99
N GLU A 23 8.82 -21.84 -5.67
CA GLU A 23 9.04 -22.83 -6.75
C GLU A 23 8.90 -24.29 -6.27
N ARG A 24 8.95 -24.55 -4.96
CA ARG A 24 8.75 -25.87 -4.35
C ARG A 24 7.40 -26.09 -3.64
N ARG A 25 6.47 -25.12 -3.61
CA ARG A 25 5.18 -25.22 -2.87
C ARG A 25 4.00 -24.66 -3.68
N PRO A 26 2.73 -24.93 -3.29
CA PRO A 26 1.57 -24.60 -4.12
C PRO A 26 1.56 -23.12 -4.46
N ARG A 27 1.35 -22.79 -5.75
CA ARG A 27 1.27 -21.42 -6.29
C ARG A 27 0.52 -20.52 -5.29
N LYS A 28 1.21 -19.58 -4.65
CA LYS A 28 0.56 -18.53 -3.86
C LYS A 28 0.44 -17.31 -4.75
N LYS A 29 -0.59 -16.50 -4.53
CA LYS A 29 -0.79 -15.22 -5.22
C LYS A 29 -1.05 -14.13 -4.20
N GLN A 30 -0.73 -12.89 -4.54
CA GLN A 30 -1.05 -11.76 -3.70
C GLN A 30 -2.58 -11.66 -3.51
N LYS A 31 -3.01 -11.38 -2.29
CA LYS A 31 -4.42 -11.12 -2.03
C LYS A 31 -4.84 -9.83 -2.72
N LYS A 32 -6.01 -9.83 -3.37
CA LYS A 32 -6.58 -8.64 -4.03
C LYS A 32 -6.74 -7.45 -3.09
N GLU A 33 -6.98 -7.68 -1.81
CA GLU A 33 -7.07 -6.62 -0.81
C GLU A 33 -5.74 -5.88 -0.61
N VAL A 34 -4.62 -6.61 -0.72
CA VAL A 34 -3.26 -6.08 -0.57
C VAL A 34 -2.90 -5.27 -1.82
N GLU A 35 -3.23 -5.78 -3.01
CA GLU A 35 -3.06 -5.05 -4.28
C GLU A 35 -3.85 -3.73 -4.27
N LEU A 36 -5.13 -3.78 -3.87
CA LEU A 36 -5.98 -2.60 -3.78
C LEU A 36 -5.44 -1.59 -2.75
N TRP A 37 -4.90 -2.09 -1.63
CA TRP A 37 -4.30 -1.25 -0.62
C TRP A 37 -3.04 -0.55 -1.15
N PHE A 38 -2.16 -1.26 -1.86
CA PHE A 38 -0.99 -0.65 -2.49
C PHE A 38 -1.39 0.44 -3.49
N GLY A 39 -2.38 0.19 -4.35
CA GLY A 39 -2.88 1.21 -5.28
C GLY A 39 -3.42 2.46 -4.57
N LYS A 40 -4.07 2.31 -3.42
CA LYS A 40 -4.53 3.46 -2.61
C LYS A 40 -3.36 4.24 -2.00
N VAL A 41 -2.32 3.55 -1.52
CA VAL A 41 -1.11 4.18 -0.99
C VAL A 41 -0.39 4.97 -2.08
N GLU A 42 -0.21 4.41 -3.28
CA GLU A 42 0.40 5.11 -4.41
C GLU A 42 -0.37 6.37 -4.80
N LYS A 43 -1.71 6.27 -4.85
CA LYS A 43 -2.57 7.41 -5.13
C LYS A 43 -2.38 8.54 -4.11
N ILE A 44 -2.41 8.22 -2.81
CA ILE A 44 -2.24 9.22 -1.75
C ILE A 44 -0.86 9.85 -1.79
N ASN A 45 0.19 9.09 -2.09
CA ASN A 45 1.53 9.65 -2.27
C ASN A 45 1.58 10.66 -3.43
N GLY A 46 0.90 10.37 -4.55
CA GLY A 46 0.78 11.31 -5.66
C GLY A 46 0.03 12.59 -5.27
N GLU A 47 -1.05 12.46 -4.49
CA GLU A 47 -1.82 13.60 -4.00
C GLU A 47 -1.01 14.48 -3.01
N ILE A 48 -0.23 13.86 -2.12
CA ILE A 48 0.66 14.58 -1.19
C ILE A 48 1.74 15.34 -1.96
N ARG A 49 2.39 14.72 -2.95
CA ARG A 49 3.36 15.40 -3.83
C ARG A 49 2.74 16.60 -4.55
N THR A 50 1.50 16.45 -5.00
CA THR A 50 0.75 17.55 -5.64
C THR A 50 0.51 18.70 -4.66
N ILE A 51 0.20 18.39 -3.39
CA ILE A 51 0.03 19.38 -2.32
C ILE A 51 1.37 20.09 -2.06
N GLU A 52 2.46 19.35 -1.90
CA GLU A 52 3.82 19.89 -1.69
C GLU A 52 4.20 20.86 -2.81
N GLN A 53 4.04 20.46 -4.07
CA GLN A 53 4.32 21.31 -5.23
C GLN A 53 3.46 22.59 -5.24
N ARG A 54 2.19 22.49 -4.85
CA ARG A 54 1.32 23.67 -4.76
C ARG A 54 1.73 24.60 -3.63
N VAL A 55 2.23 24.08 -2.52
CA VAL A 55 2.77 24.88 -1.41
C VAL A 55 4.00 25.65 -1.88
N GLU A 56 4.95 24.98 -2.54
CA GLU A 56 6.15 25.60 -3.11
C GLU A 56 5.81 26.71 -4.11
N GLN A 57 4.76 26.53 -4.90
CA GLN A 57 4.27 27.51 -5.87
C GLN A 57 3.39 28.61 -5.25
N GLY A 58 3.14 28.59 -3.94
CA GLY A 58 2.25 29.55 -3.27
C GLY A 58 0.78 29.45 -3.70
N LYS A 59 0.34 28.30 -4.23
CA LYS A 59 -1.00 28.09 -4.84
C LYS A 59 -2.11 27.71 -3.84
N TYR A 60 -2.02 28.25 -2.63
CA TYR A 60 -3.05 28.13 -1.59
C TYR A 60 -3.56 29.50 -1.20
N LEU A 61 -4.89 29.65 -1.17
CA LEU A 61 -5.56 30.94 -0.90
C LEU A 61 -5.29 31.44 0.52
N SER A 62 -5.07 30.53 1.47
CA SER A 62 -4.76 30.86 2.86
C SER A 62 -4.13 29.68 3.61
N ARG A 63 -3.52 29.95 4.77
CA ARG A 63 -3.02 28.90 5.70
C ARG A 63 -4.15 27.98 6.17
N ALA A 64 -5.35 28.52 6.39
CA ALA A 64 -6.52 27.73 6.78
C ALA A 64 -6.95 26.77 5.65
N SER A 65 -6.92 27.22 4.39
CA SER A 65 -7.25 26.38 3.23
C SER A 65 -6.27 25.21 3.07
N LEU A 66 -4.97 25.46 3.28
CA LEU A 66 -3.95 24.42 3.29
C LEU A 66 -4.14 23.46 4.46
N GLY A 67 -4.38 23.99 5.66
CA GLY A 67 -4.60 23.19 6.88
C GLY A 67 -5.77 22.22 6.73
N LYS A 68 -6.88 22.66 6.12
CA LYS A 68 -8.03 21.79 5.82
C LYS A 68 -7.63 20.62 4.92
N VAL A 69 -6.92 20.88 3.82
CA VAL A 69 -6.48 19.85 2.88
C VAL A 69 -5.52 18.87 3.54
N VAL A 70 -4.55 19.35 4.32
CA VAL A 70 -3.58 18.50 5.03
C VAL A 70 -4.30 17.63 6.07
N PHE A 71 -5.23 18.20 6.83
CA PHE A 71 -5.99 17.46 7.83
C PHE A 71 -6.82 16.32 7.23
N GLU A 72 -7.47 16.55 6.09
CA GLU A 72 -8.18 15.50 5.35
C GLU A 72 -7.23 14.36 4.93
N LYS A 73 -6.02 14.69 4.45
CA LYS A 73 -5.03 13.66 4.06
C LYS A 73 -4.49 12.87 5.24
N ILE A 74 -4.28 13.50 6.40
CA ILE A 74 -3.86 12.79 7.62
C ILE A 74 -4.86 11.68 7.96
N GLY A 75 -6.17 11.98 7.97
CA GLY A 75 -7.19 10.97 8.27
C GLY A 75 -7.18 9.79 7.30
N VAL A 76 -6.98 10.06 6.01
CA VAL A 76 -6.88 8.98 5.00
C VAL A 76 -5.63 8.13 5.20
N VAL A 77 -4.49 8.74 5.52
CA VAL A 77 -3.24 8.02 5.80
C VAL A 77 -3.38 7.16 7.05
N GLU A 78 -4.01 7.66 8.11
CA GLU A 78 -4.28 6.88 9.34
C GLU A 78 -5.19 5.68 9.07
N GLU A 79 -6.23 5.85 8.25
CA GLU A 79 -7.11 4.75 7.85
C GLU A 79 -6.35 3.69 7.04
N LEU A 80 -5.54 4.11 6.06
CA LEU A 80 -4.71 3.20 5.28
C LEU A 80 -3.70 2.47 6.16
N HIS A 81 -3.07 3.17 7.10
CA HIS A 81 -2.14 2.56 8.06
C HIS A 81 -2.83 1.44 8.86
N ARG A 82 -4.04 1.69 9.37
CA ARG A 82 -4.82 0.69 10.12
C ARG A 82 -5.21 -0.52 9.25
N LYS A 83 -5.60 -0.28 8.00
CA LYS A 83 -5.98 -1.35 7.05
C LYS A 83 -4.79 -2.13 6.51
N GLY A 84 -3.57 -1.60 6.62
CA GLY A 84 -2.35 -2.21 6.09
C GLY A 84 -1.67 -3.25 6.99
N ILE A 85 -2.32 -3.67 8.08
CA ILE A 85 -1.75 -4.61 9.06
C ILE A 85 -1.76 -6.06 8.56
N PHE A 86 -2.75 -6.44 7.74
CA PHE A 86 -2.90 -7.78 7.13
C PHE A 86 -2.49 -8.95 8.07
N PRO A 87 -3.21 -9.18 9.18
CA PRO A 87 -2.87 -10.20 10.16
C PRO A 87 -2.87 -11.63 9.57
N ASP A 88 -3.70 -11.85 8.55
CA ASP A 88 -3.83 -13.15 7.85
C ASP A 88 -2.79 -13.34 6.72
N GLY A 89 -1.74 -12.51 6.68
CA GLY A 89 -0.70 -12.53 5.66
C GLY A 89 -1.09 -11.85 4.33
N LEU A 90 -0.09 -11.66 3.46
CA LEU A 90 -0.20 -10.88 2.22
C LEU A 90 -0.58 -11.70 0.97
N VAL A 91 -0.43 -13.02 1.07
CA VAL A 91 -0.61 -13.96 -0.04
C VAL A 91 -1.66 -15.02 0.33
N GLU A 92 -2.38 -15.51 -0.66
CA GLU A 92 -3.33 -16.61 -0.54
C GLU A 92 -2.92 -17.78 -1.44
N ALA A 93 -3.25 -19.01 -1.04
CA ALA A 93 -3.03 -20.18 -1.87
C ALA A 93 -3.92 -20.10 -3.11
N VAL A 94 -3.39 -20.42 -4.29
CA VAL A 94 -4.18 -20.60 -5.49
C VAL A 94 -4.93 -21.93 -5.36
N SER A 95 -6.17 -21.89 -4.90
CA SER A 95 -7.09 -23.02 -5.03
C SER A 95 -7.36 -23.24 -6.51
N ASN A 96 -6.73 -24.25 -7.11
CA ASN A 96 -7.24 -24.82 -8.35
C ASN A 96 -8.56 -25.50 -8.01
N SER A 97 -9.68 -24.93 -8.42
CA SER A 97 -10.98 -25.61 -8.37
C SER A 97 -10.93 -26.84 -9.27
N GLY A 98 -10.45 -27.96 -8.73
CA GLY A 98 -10.27 -29.22 -9.45
C GLY A 98 -10.30 -30.45 -8.53
N ASP A 99 -10.23 -30.28 -7.21
CA ASP A 99 -10.43 -31.37 -6.26
C ASP A 99 -11.92 -31.51 -5.92
N ILE A 100 -12.73 -31.89 -6.92
CA ILE A 100 -14.02 -32.54 -6.66
C ILE A 100 -13.78 -34.04 -6.80
N LEU A 101 -13.54 -34.72 -5.68
CA LEU A 101 -13.72 -36.18 -5.55
C LEU A 101 -15.24 -36.46 -5.51
N PRO A 102 -15.71 -37.46 -6.29
CA PRO A 102 -15.67 -38.84 -5.83
C PRO A 102 -14.99 -39.83 -6.78
#